data_AF-A0ABD3MP73-F1
#
_entry.id   AF-A0ABD3MP73-F1
#
_cell.length_a   1.000
_cell.length_b   1.000
_cell.length_c   1.000
_cell.angle_alpha   90.00
_cell.angle_beta   90.00
_cell.angle_gamma   90.00
#
_symmetry.space_group_name_H-M   'P 1'
#
loop_
_entity.id
_entity.type
_entity.pdbx_description
1 polymer ?
#
loop_
_entity_poly.entity_id
_entity_poly.type
_entity_poly.pdbx_seq_one_letter_code
_entity_poly.pdbx_strand_id
1 'polypeptide(L)'
;MMCTATTSTPNKNIIATSIQRSRTKFRLVTFLKLFLLKALCSLVVINVYMATQISTVPQLENISLSMKKVMHLKGGDEDKIALNNIQDQRNNNEQHQIHTAIINHSTNTIKDDKMMITPNAQDGTLQGKERLWTILQTRNITQVNANYWASVPSWDTILRNIHRSKNEEEKNKHFVDGGGGSTPPTLPSPIIHGLETCSTFQQQTSINPSQRRIAPAGLFNTGTNYLSVLLEYNCQNSHRVSKFHGNAKRGHGNEWEVPWGKHTPASFRRNYTKSKIKKYEIEEVLPIILIRNPFSWMKSMCRNPYTVRWKGMHDAKTCPQLKYAMDGTSVGNVDEEYNAINVSYGPGPSHHKSLGHLWNDWYGEYLYSNTNNGSGGTTTTSAPFPRLIVRFEDIIFFPYEVTQQICTCAGGILGHRIDDKDVVNGTFHYVVRSAKAGVGHGPASQRNGLIDSWVRYGRDNPKDEYSESEIQVAKEILDPWIMETFEYG
;
A
#
# COMPACT_ATOMS: atom_id res chain seq x y z
N MET A 1 -5.96 88.90 2.45
CA MET A 1 -6.69 89.24 3.68
C MET A 1 -6.28 88.24 4.76
N MET A 2 -5.61 88.74 5.80
CA MET A 2 -5.23 87.98 6.99
C MET A 2 -6.45 87.75 7.88
N CYS A 3 -6.58 86.55 8.47
CA CYS A 3 -7.32 86.33 9.70
C CYS A 3 -6.47 85.43 10.62
N THR A 4 -6.09 86.02 11.76
CA THR A 4 -5.47 85.39 12.92
C THR A 4 -6.53 84.72 13.80
N ALA A 5 -6.20 83.57 14.39
CA ALA A 5 -6.94 83.02 15.53
C ALA A 5 -5.96 82.42 16.55
N THR A 6 -6.15 82.82 17.80
CA THR A 6 -5.34 82.59 19.00
C THR A 6 -5.54 81.20 19.59
N THR A 7 -4.46 80.64 20.14
CA THR A 7 -4.40 79.36 20.84
C THR A 7 -4.64 79.54 22.36
N SER A 8 -5.42 78.64 22.96
CA SER A 8 -5.47 78.45 24.41
C SER A 8 -4.85 77.10 24.79
N THR A 9 -3.93 77.11 25.75
CA THR A 9 -3.21 75.92 26.22
C THR A 9 -3.90 75.30 27.43
N PRO A 10 -4.19 73.98 27.45
CA PRO A 10 -4.70 73.31 28.64
C PRO A 10 -3.60 72.75 29.54
N ASN A 11 -4.01 72.59 30.79
CA ASN A 11 -3.26 72.46 32.04
C ASN A 11 -2.56 71.07 32.18
N LYS A 12 -1.23 71.06 32.40
CA LYS A 12 -0.35 69.87 32.35
C LYS A 12 -0.41 68.92 33.56
N ASN A 13 -1.19 69.23 34.61
CA ASN A 13 -1.04 68.54 35.91
C ASN A 13 -1.96 67.33 36.17
N ILE A 14 -2.78 66.89 35.22
CA ILE A 14 -3.69 65.72 35.42
C ILE A 14 -3.17 64.44 34.73
N ILE A 15 -2.15 64.52 33.87
CA ILE A 15 -1.72 63.38 33.03
C ILE A 15 -0.71 62.45 33.75
N ALA A 16 0.02 62.95 34.76
CA ALA A 16 1.13 62.20 35.36
C ALA A 16 0.70 60.99 36.21
N THR A 17 -0.44 61.04 36.90
CA THR A 17 -0.91 59.95 37.79
C THR A 17 -1.60 58.80 37.06
N SER A 18 -2.11 59.03 35.84
CA SER A 18 -2.75 57.98 35.01
C SER A 18 -1.71 57.04 34.38
N ILE A 19 -0.56 57.56 33.97
CA ILE A 19 0.49 56.79 33.26
C ILE A 19 1.17 55.77 34.19
N GLN A 20 1.31 56.08 35.48
CA GLN A 20 2.00 55.19 36.42
C GLN A 20 1.16 53.96 36.80
N ARG A 21 -0.18 54.08 36.79
CA ARG A 21 -1.11 52.97 37.08
C ARG A 21 -1.30 52.02 35.89
N SER A 22 -1.02 52.48 34.67
CA SER A 22 -1.05 51.65 33.45
C SER A 22 0.18 50.75 33.33
N ARG A 23 1.37 51.28 33.68
CA ARG A 23 2.63 50.53 33.58
C ARG A 23 2.73 49.31 34.52
N THR A 24 2.13 49.37 35.70
CA THR A 24 2.12 48.22 36.63
C THR A 24 1.21 47.09 36.17
N LYS A 25 0.05 47.39 35.58
CA LYS A 25 -0.85 46.38 35.01
C LYS A 25 -0.20 45.65 33.82
N PHE A 26 0.52 46.36 32.96
CA PHE A 26 1.19 45.75 31.81
C PHE A 26 2.32 44.79 32.21
N ARG A 27 3.09 45.14 33.25
CA ARG A 27 4.15 44.26 33.79
C ARG A 27 3.58 43.00 34.43
N LEU A 28 2.50 43.11 35.21
CA LEU A 28 1.85 41.95 35.84
C LEU A 28 1.31 40.96 34.79
N VAL A 29 0.62 41.46 33.75
CA VAL A 29 0.08 40.60 32.68
C VAL A 29 1.20 39.90 31.91
N THR A 30 2.30 40.61 31.63
CA THR A 30 3.46 40.02 30.93
C THR A 30 4.13 38.95 31.78
N PHE A 31 4.29 39.19 33.09
CA PHE A 31 4.82 38.20 34.02
C PHE A 31 3.93 36.96 34.11
N LEU A 32 2.60 37.14 34.20
CA LEU A 32 1.64 36.04 34.26
C LEU A 32 1.69 35.17 32.99
N LYS A 33 1.81 35.79 31.81
CA LYS A 33 1.93 35.07 30.53
C LYS A 33 3.22 34.24 30.46
N LEU A 34 4.35 34.79 30.90
CA LEU A 34 5.63 34.08 30.94
C LEU A 34 5.61 32.94 31.97
N PHE A 35 4.97 33.14 33.12
CA PHE A 35 4.80 32.11 34.14
C PHE A 35 3.93 30.94 33.63
N LEU A 36 2.79 31.24 33.02
CA LEU A 36 1.90 30.24 32.42
C LEU A 36 2.59 29.47 31.28
N LEU A 37 3.35 30.16 30.42
CA LEU A 37 4.12 29.51 29.35
C LEU A 37 5.17 28.55 29.91
N LYS A 38 5.91 28.96 30.96
CA LYS A 38 6.88 28.07 31.64
C LYS A 38 6.19 26.88 32.30
N ALA A 39 5.05 27.07 32.96
CA ALA A 39 4.29 25.99 33.57
C ALA A 39 3.79 24.98 32.53
N LEU A 40 3.30 25.45 31.38
CA LEU A 40 2.89 24.59 30.26
C LEU A 40 4.07 23.81 29.67
N CYS A 41 5.22 24.46 29.46
CA CYS A 41 6.43 23.77 29.00
C CYS A 41 6.88 22.68 29.99
N SER A 42 6.86 22.98 31.30
CA SER A 42 7.19 21.99 32.34
C SER A 42 6.21 20.82 32.36
N LEU A 43 4.91 21.06 32.17
CA LEU A 43 3.89 20.01 32.05
C LEU A 43 4.13 19.11 30.84
N VAL A 44 4.55 19.66 29.70
CA VAL A 44 4.92 18.86 28.52
C VAL A 44 6.13 17.99 28.82
N VAL A 45 7.17 18.54 29.47
CA VAL A 45 8.36 17.77 29.85
C VAL A 45 8.01 16.66 30.86
N ILE A 46 7.16 16.94 31.85
CA ILE A 46 6.68 15.95 32.83
C ILE A 46 5.87 14.85 32.11
N ASN A 47 4.98 15.21 31.19
CA ASN A 47 4.20 14.22 30.44
C ASN A 47 5.08 13.34 29.54
N VAL A 48 6.09 13.91 28.89
CA VAL A 48 7.08 13.15 28.11
C VAL A 48 7.89 12.24 29.03
N TYR A 49 8.36 12.74 30.17
CA TYR A 49 9.09 11.93 31.16
C TYR A 49 8.24 10.77 31.69
N MET A 50 7.01 11.03 32.11
CA MET A 50 6.09 9.99 32.59
C MET A 50 5.76 8.96 31.49
N ALA A 51 5.57 9.41 30.24
CA ALA A 51 5.36 8.50 29.11
C ALA A 51 6.60 7.61 28.84
N THR A 52 7.82 8.14 29.02
CA THR A 52 9.04 7.35 28.88
C THR A 52 9.22 6.35 30.04
N GLN A 53 8.86 6.72 31.28
CA GLN A 53 8.93 5.82 32.43
C GLN A 53 7.90 4.68 32.33
N ILE A 54 6.69 4.95 31.82
CA ILE A 54 5.65 3.93 31.58
C ILE A 54 6.10 2.89 30.54
N SER A 55 6.98 3.25 29.59
CA SER A 55 7.54 2.27 28.63
C SER A 55 8.62 1.35 29.21
N THR A 56 9.05 1.54 30.46
CA THR A 56 10.16 0.77 31.06
C THR A 56 9.76 -0.17 32.19
N VAL A 57 8.47 -0.26 32.57
CA VAL A 57 8.01 -1.11 33.66
C VAL A 57 7.27 -2.35 33.12
N PRO A 58 7.78 -3.59 33.27
CA PRO A 58 7.18 -4.80 32.68
C PRO A 58 6.02 -5.43 33.48
N GLN A 59 5.38 -4.73 34.42
CA GLN A 59 4.34 -5.32 35.27
C GLN A 59 3.22 -4.32 35.58
N LEU A 60 2.12 -4.36 34.81
CA LEU A 60 0.88 -3.64 35.12
C LEU A 60 -0.33 -4.21 34.37
N GLU A 61 -0.59 -5.52 34.52
CA GLU A 61 -1.80 -6.16 33.98
C GLU A 61 -3.07 -5.94 34.82
N ASN A 62 -2.99 -5.36 36.03
CA ASN A 62 -4.15 -5.35 36.95
C ASN A 62 -4.84 -4.00 37.20
N ILE A 63 -4.46 -2.90 36.54
CA ILE A 63 -5.12 -1.57 36.77
C ILE A 63 -6.19 -1.22 35.72
N SER A 64 -6.22 -1.93 34.58
CA SER A 64 -7.18 -1.63 33.48
C SER A 64 -8.66 -1.83 33.86
N LEU A 65 -8.95 -2.62 34.90
CA LEU A 65 -10.33 -2.92 35.30
C LEU A 65 -11.03 -1.79 36.08
N SER A 66 -10.30 -0.83 36.66
CA SER A 66 -10.89 0.20 37.53
C SER A 66 -11.32 1.48 36.81
N MET A 67 -10.83 1.76 35.60
CA MET A 67 -11.13 3.02 34.89
C MET A 67 -12.36 2.95 33.96
N LYS A 68 -12.89 1.75 33.67
CA LYS A 68 -14.07 1.61 32.80
C LYS A 68 -15.42 1.97 33.47
N LYS A 69 -15.43 2.31 34.76
CA LYS A 69 -16.67 2.60 35.51
C LYS A 69 -17.00 4.09 35.69
N VAL A 70 -16.17 5.01 35.18
CA VAL A 70 -16.27 6.46 35.51
C VAL A 70 -16.66 7.36 34.31
N MET A 71 -16.83 6.84 33.10
CA MET A 71 -17.28 7.66 31.96
C MET A 71 -18.59 7.15 31.34
N HIS A 72 -19.67 7.33 32.09
CA HIS A 72 -21.01 7.46 31.53
C HIS A 72 -21.60 8.74 32.11
N LEU A 73 -21.82 9.78 31.29
CA LEU A 73 -22.86 10.80 31.44
C LEU A 73 -22.80 11.86 30.31
N LYS A 74 -23.95 12.04 29.63
CA LYS A 74 -24.41 13.17 28.77
C LYS A 74 -23.59 13.49 27.51
N GLY A 75 -24.12 13.71 26.30
CA GLY A 75 -25.45 13.98 25.69
C GLY A 75 -25.09 14.47 24.25
N GLY A 76 -25.92 14.60 23.23
CA GLY A 76 -27.34 14.45 22.94
C GLY A 76 -27.51 14.68 21.41
N ASP A 77 -28.57 14.09 20.87
CA ASP A 77 -29.35 14.29 19.63
C ASP A 77 -28.83 14.89 18.30
N GLU A 78 -29.46 14.33 17.25
CA GLU A 78 -29.61 14.72 15.82
C GLU A 78 -28.44 14.34 14.88
N ASP A 79 -28.61 13.65 13.73
CA ASP A 79 -29.79 13.46 12.91
C ASP A 79 -29.70 12.25 11.94
N LYS A 80 -30.86 11.86 11.41
CA LYS A 80 -31.19 10.66 10.62
C LYS A 80 -30.68 10.68 9.17
N ILE A 81 -29.87 9.70 8.74
CA ILE A 81 -29.97 9.02 7.41
C ILE A 81 -29.29 7.63 7.53
N ALA A 82 -30.05 6.54 7.69
CA ALA A 82 -29.59 5.17 7.36
C ALA A 82 -30.72 4.13 7.52
N LEU A 83 -31.58 4.00 6.52
CA LEU A 83 -32.28 2.74 6.26
C LEU A 83 -32.02 2.38 4.80
N ASN A 84 -31.02 1.52 4.56
CA ASN A 84 -30.89 0.64 3.38
C ASN A 84 -29.66 -0.29 3.40
N ASN A 85 -28.92 -0.41 4.51
CA ASN A 85 -27.70 -1.23 4.59
C ASN A 85 -27.85 -2.61 5.28
N ILE A 86 -29.06 -3.14 5.43
CA ILE A 86 -29.27 -4.39 6.17
C ILE A 86 -29.00 -5.65 5.31
N GLN A 87 -29.05 -5.54 3.97
CA GLN A 87 -28.81 -6.70 3.10
C GLN A 87 -27.31 -6.96 2.82
N ASP A 88 -26.48 -5.91 2.71
CA ASP A 88 -25.03 -6.02 2.40
C ASP A 88 -24.15 -6.45 3.59
N GLN A 89 -24.71 -6.47 4.81
CA GLN A 89 -24.00 -7.00 5.98
C GLN A 89 -23.95 -8.53 6.01
N ARG A 90 -24.81 -9.25 5.27
CA ARG A 90 -24.83 -10.72 5.30
C ARG A 90 -23.63 -11.35 4.56
N ASN A 91 -23.24 -10.82 3.40
CA ASN A 91 -22.09 -11.35 2.66
C ASN A 91 -20.73 -10.93 3.27
N ASN A 92 -20.68 -9.80 3.98
CA ASN A 92 -19.49 -9.37 4.70
C ASN A 92 -19.28 -10.10 6.04
N ASN A 93 -20.34 -10.63 6.66
CA ASN A 93 -20.24 -11.33 7.95
C ASN A 93 -19.59 -12.71 7.86
N GLU A 94 -19.68 -13.43 6.73
CA GLU A 94 -18.94 -14.69 6.54
C GLU A 94 -17.42 -14.45 6.41
N GLN A 95 -17.00 -13.38 5.71
CA GLN A 95 -15.59 -12.97 5.71
C GLN A 95 -15.13 -12.38 7.06
N HIS A 96 -16.06 -11.84 7.87
CA HIS A 96 -15.71 -11.21 9.15
C HIS A 96 -15.32 -12.21 10.25
N GLN A 97 -15.84 -13.45 10.21
CA GLN A 97 -15.46 -14.51 11.17
C GLN A 97 -14.08 -15.14 10.87
N ILE A 98 -13.51 -14.87 9.70
CA ILE A 98 -12.26 -15.46 9.21
C ILE A 98 -11.03 -14.75 9.81
N HIS A 99 -11.10 -13.44 10.04
CA HIS A 99 -9.95 -12.63 10.46
C HIS A 99 -9.37 -12.93 11.84
N THR A 100 -10.09 -13.67 12.69
CA THR A 100 -9.71 -13.94 14.09
C THR A 100 -8.98 -15.27 14.29
N ALA A 101 -8.80 -16.08 13.24
CA ALA A 101 -8.47 -17.51 13.37
C ALA A 101 -6.99 -17.84 13.67
N ILE A 102 -6.05 -16.88 13.53
CA ILE A 102 -4.61 -17.19 13.70
C ILE A 102 -4.01 -16.51 14.93
N ILE A 103 -4.59 -15.40 15.41
CA ILE A 103 -4.02 -14.66 16.55
C ILE A 103 -5.17 -14.00 17.31
N ASN A 104 -5.79 -14.71 18.25
CA ASN A 104 -6.42 -14.08 19.41
C ASN A 104 -6.39 -15.03 20.62
N HIS A 105 -5.35 -14.87 21.43
CA HIS A 105 -5.51 -14.86 22.88
C HIS A 105 -6.27 -13.57 23.21
N SER A 106 -7.60 -13.62 23.42
CA SER A 106 -8.34 -12.82 24.43
C SER A 106 -9.86 -12.80 24.19
N THR A 107 -10.56 -13.44 25.12
CA THR A 107 -11.88 -13.13 25.71
C THR A 107 -13.00 -12.54 24.83
N ASN A 108 -13.81 -13.41 24.22
CA ASN A 108 -15.22 -13.55 24.60
C ASN A 108 -15.91 -14.67 23.79
N THR A 109 -16.22 -15.72 24.55
CA THR A 109 -17.15 -16.84 24.36
C THR A 109 -18.25 -16.68 23.30
N ILE A 110 -17.98 -17.24 22.11
CA ILE A 110 -18.84 -18.29 21.56
C ILE A 110 -17.91 -19.50 21.47
N LYS A 111 -18.24 -20.60 22.18
CA LYS A 111 -17.54 -21.88 22.07
C LYS A 111 -17.86 -22.50 20.71
N ASP A 112 -17.33 -21.87 19.69
CA ASP A 112 -17.08 -22.54 18.44
C ASP A 112 -15.81 -23.34 18.74
N ASP A 113 -15.95 -24.65 19.01
CA ASP A 113 -14.84 -25.59 19.20
C ASP A 113 -14.09 -25.69 17.87
N LYS A 114 -13.36 -24.61 17.56
CA LYS A 114 -12.61 -24.41 16.34
C LYS A 114 -11.44 -25.37 16.40
N MET A 115 -11.62 -26.55 15.80
CA MET A 115 -10.61 -27.59 15.70
C MET A 115 -9.31 -27.00 15.14
N MET A 116 -8.31 -26.85 16.01
CA MET A 116 -6.96 -26.46 15.63
C MET A 116 -6.24 -27.72 15.17
N ILE A 117 -5.57 -27.65 14.02
CA ILE A 117 -4.79 -28.75 13.46
C ILE A 117 -3.33 -28.33 13.33
N THR A 118 -2.45 -29.32 13.36
CA THR A 118 -1.07 -29.18 12.86
C THR A 118 -1.04 -29.79 11.47
N PRO A 119 -1.00 -28.99 10.39
CA PRO A 119 -0.93 -29.51 9.04
C PRO A 119 0.21 -30.52 8.88
N ASN A 120 -0.10 -31.68 8.32
CA ASN A 120 0.82 -32.80 8.21
C ASN A 120 0.70 -33.52 6.86
N ALA A 121 1.78 -34.14 6.41
CA ALA A 121 1.81 -34.93 5.19
C ALA A 121 1.09 -36.27 5.34
N GLN A 122 1.16 -36.93 6.51
CA GLN A 122 0.59 -38.27 6.68
C GLN A 122 -0.95 -38.32 6.63
N ASP A 123 -1.64 -37.24 7.03
CA ASP A 123 -3.10 -37.13 6.96
C ASP A 123 -3.58 -36.31 5.73
N GLY A 124 -2.65 -35.92 4.85
CA GLY A 124 -2.92 -35.14 3.64
C GLY A 124 -3.28 -33.67 3.89
N THR A 125 -3.38 -33.19 5.14
CA THR A 125 -3.78 -31.80 5.43
C THR A 125 -2.75 -30.78 4.94
N LEU A 126 -1.49 -31.17 4.78
CA LEU A 126 -0.41 -30.34 4.24
C LEU A 126 -0.31 -30.37 2.71
N GLN A 127 -0.94 -31.34 2.04
CA GLN A 127 -0.73 -31.62 0.63
C GLN A 127 -1.00 -30.39 -0.25
N GLY A 128 0.03 -29.95 -0.97
CA GLY A 128 -0.01 -28.76 -1.83
C GLY A 128 -0.01 -27.43 -1.09
N LYS A 129 0.20 -27.41 0.24
CA LYS A 129 0.26 -26.19 1.07
C LYS A 129 1.58 -26.07 1.83
N GLU A 130 2.55 -26.90 1.47
CA GLU A 130 3.88 -27.02 2.09
C GLU A 130 4.59 -25.67 2.15
N ARG A 131 4.49 -24.90 1.06
CA ARG A 131 5.10 -23.58 0.95
C ARG A 131 4.54 -22.59 1.96
N LEU A 132 3.21 -22.46 2.04
CA LEU A 132 2.58 -21.58 3.04
C LEU A 132 2.90 -22.05 4.46
N TRP A 133 2.84 -23.36 4.70
CA TRP A 133 3.16 -23.92 6.01
C TRP A 133 4.59 -23.59 6.44
N THR A 134 5.56 -23.75 5.54
CA THR A 134 6.96 -23.38 5.78
C THR A 134 7.08 -21.92 6.20
N ILE A 135 6.37 -21.00 5.51
CA ILE A 135 6.33 -19.58 5.86
C ILE A 135 5.76 -19.35 7.27
N LEU A 136 4.71 -20.06 7.65
CA LEU A 136 4.09 -19.92 8.97
C LEU A 136 5.01 -20.45 10.09
N GLN A 137 5.73 -21.53 9.82
CA GLN A 137 6.69 -22.10 10.76
C GLN A 137 7.85 -21.13 11.07
N THR A 138 8.29 -20.30 10.12
CA THR A 138 9.30 -19.26 10.41
C THR A 138 8.81 -18.19 11.39
N ARG A 139 7.51 -18.17 11.69
CA ARG A 139 6.85 -17.27 12.65
C ARG A 139 6.40 -17.99 13.92
N ASN A 140 6.95 -19.19 14.17
CA ASN A 140 6.60 -20.05 15.30
C ASN A 140 5.11 -20.42 15.36
N ILE A 141 4.43 -20.45 14.21
CA ILE A 141 3.05 -20.92 14.12
C ILE A 141 3.09 -22.45 14.00
N THR A 142 2.51 -23.13 14.98
CA THR A 142 2.49 -24.59 15.07
C THR A 142 1.12 -25.19 14.80
N GLN A 143 0.05 -24.39 14.86
CA GLN A 143 -1.31 -24.83 14.62
C GLN A 143 -2.12 -23.77 13.86
N VAL A 144 -3.11 -24.21 13.09
CA VAL A 144 -4.06 -23.36 12.35
C VAL A 144 -5.47 -23.89 12.52
N ASN A 145 -6.46 -23.01 12.36
CA ASN A 145 -7.85 -23.42 12.32
C ASN A 145 -8.11 -24.33 11.11
N ALA A 146 -8.69 -25.51 11.33
CA ALA A 146 -8.90 -26.52 10.29
C ALA A 146 -9.77 -26.03 9.13
N ASN A 147 -10.91 -25.40 9.41
CA ASN A 147 -11.84 -24.91 8.38
C ASN A 147 -11.18 -23.83 7.52
N TYR A 148 -10.44 -22.93 8.16
CA TYR A 148 -9.72 -21.88 7.46
C TYR A 148 -8.56 -22.43 6.63
N TRP A 149 -7.81 -23.41 7.17
CA TRP A 149 -6.75 -24.09 6.43
C TRP A 149 -7.29 -24.86 5.22
N ALA A 150 -8.43 -25.53 5.35
CA ALA A 150 -9.12 -26.20 4.24
C ALA A 150 -9.46 -25.22 3.10
N SER A 151 -9.74 -23.96 3.45
CA SER A 151 -10.04 -22.89 2.50
C SER A 151 -8.82 -22.40 1.69
N VAL A 152 -7.59 -22.65 2.16
CA VAL A 152 -6.37 -22.28 1.42
C VAL A 152 -6.28 -23.14 0.14
N PRO A 153 -6.09 -22.54 -1.05
CA PRO A 153 -5.89 -23.29 -2.27
C PRO A 153 -4.55 -24.03 -2.26
N SER A 154 -4.44 -25.13 -3.01
CA SER A 154 -3.14 -25.78 -3.23
C SER A 154 -2.22 -24.89 -4.08
N TRP A 155 -0.92 -25.14 -3.99
CA TRP A 155 0.11 -24.43 -4.75
C TRP A 155 -0.10 -24.57 -6.25
N ASP A 156 -0.44 -25.77 -6.73
CA ASP A 156 -0.77 -25.97 -8.14
C ASP A 156 -2.00 -25.17 -8.58
N THR A 157 -2.98 -25.00 -7.70
CA THR A 157 -4.16 -24.15 -7.97
C THR A 157 -3.75 -22.68 -8.03
N ILE A 158 -2.92 -22.22 -7.10
CA ILE A 158 -2.36 -20.86 -7.11
C ILE A 158 -1.61 -20.60 -8.40
N LEU A 159 -0.68 -21.50 -8.78
CA LEU A 159 0.13 -21.36 -9.98
C LEU A 159 -0.70 -21.31 -11.25
N ARG A 160 -1.67 -22.22 -11.40
CA ARG A 160 -2.63 -22.18 -12.51
C ARG A 160 -3.45 -20.90 -12.54
N ASN A 161 -3.73 -20.29 -11.38
CA ASN A 161 -4.49 -19.05 -11.32
C ASN A 161 -3.65 -17.81 -11.64
N ILE A 162 -2.38 -17.76 -11.26
CA ILE A 162 -1.52 -16.58 -11.45
C ILE A 162 -0.67 -16.63 -12.72
N HIS A 163 -0.44 -17.80 -13.33
CA HIS A 163 0.37 -17.97 -14.54
C HIS A 163 -0.45 -18.52 -15.72
N ARG A 164 -1.63 -17.95 -15.94
CA ARG A 164 -2.50 -18.33 -17.07
C ARG A 164 -1.91 -17.83 -18.38
N SER A 165 -0.82 -18.45 -18.82
CA SER A 165 -0.39 -18.34 -20.21
C SER A 165 -1.40 -19.08 -21.08
N LYS A 166 -1.58 -18.61 -22.32
CA LYS A 166 -2.50 -19.13 -23.35
C LYS A 166 -2.38 -20.64 -23.62
N ASN A 167 -1.34 -21.29 -23.08
CA ASN A 167 -0.97 -22.66 -23.39
C ASN A 167 -1.71 -23.72 -22.57
N GLU A 168 -2.68 -23.42 -21.69
CA GLU A 168 -3.47 -24.52 -21.08
C GLU A 168 -4.40 -25.20 -22.11
N GLU A 169 -4.92 -24.48 -23.11
CA GLU A 169 -5.65 -25.09 -24.23
C GLU A 169 -4.72 -25.85 -25.19
N GLU A 170 -3.48 -25.40 -25.39
CA GLU A 170 -2.52 -26.09 -26.26
C GLU A 170 -1.77 -27.25 -25.57
N LYS A 171 -1.44 -27.15 -24.28
CA LYS A 171 -0.79 -28.22 -23.51
C LYS A 171 -1.72 -29.43 -23.33
N ASN A 172 -3.03 -29.22 -23.23
CA ASN A 172 -3.99 -30.32 -23.23
C ASN A 172 -4.12 -31.02 -24.59
N LYS A 173 -3.65 -30.40 -25.69
CA LYS A 173 -3.62 -31.05 -27.02
C LYS A 173 -2.37 -31.89 -27.27
N HIS A 174 -1.26 -31.68 -26.56
CA HIS A 174 0.03 -32.33 -26.85
C HIS A 174 0.45 -33.47 -25.91
N PHE A 175 -0.38 -33.86 -24.94
CA PHE A 175 -0.06 -34.95 -24.02
C PHE A 175 -0.33 -36.37 -24.57
N VAL A 176 -0.73 -36.51 -25.85
CA VAL A 176 -1.15 -37.80 -26.42
C VAL A 176 -0.06 -38.54 -27.21
N ASP A 177 1.02 -37.90 -27.65
CA ASP A 177 2.06 -38.61 -28.42
C ASP A 177 3.35 -38.81 -27.61
N GLY A 178 3.47 -40.02 -27.04
CA GLY A 178 4.66 -40.49 -26.34
C GLY A 178 5.83 -40.66 -27.30
N GLY A 179 6.87 -39.82 -27.15
CA GLY A 179 8.07 -39.96 -27.98
C GLY A 179 9.20 -38.98 -27.66
N GLY A 180 9.89 -39.20 -26.54
CA GLY A 180 11.34 -38.95 -26.41
C GLY A 180 11.82 -37.50 -26.31
N GLY A 181 12.01 -37.01 -25.07
CA GLY A 181 12.84 -35.82 -24.80
C GLY A 181 12.25 -34.86 -23.77
N SER A 182 11.78 -35.33 -22.61
CA SER A 182 11.24 -34.45 -21.58
C SER A 182 12.36 -33.69 -20.86
N THR A 183 12.65 -32.47 -21.30
CA THR A 183 13.29 -31.48 -20.41
C THR A 183 12.42 -31.35 -19.15
N PRO A 184 13.00 -31.42 -17.94
CA PRO A 184 12.24 -31.27 -16.71
C PRO A 184 11.40 -29.99 -16.76
N PRO A 185 10.14 -30.00 -16.31
CA PRO A 185 9.34 -28.78 -16.27
C PRO A 185 10.08 -27.73 -15.44
N THR A 186 10.31 -26.57 -16.03
CA THR A 186 10.89 -25.42 -15.35
C THR A 186 9.99 -25.06 -14.17
N LEU A 187 10.58 -24.98 -12.97
CA LEU A 187 9.83 -24.57 -11.78
C LEU A 187 9.29 -23.15 -11.99
N PRO A 188 8.02 -22.88 -11.60
CA PRO A 188 7.46 -21.54 -11.70
C PRO A 188 8.29 -20.51 -10.95
N SER A 189 8.51 -19.36 -11.56
CA SER A 189 9.28 -18.25 -11.02
C SER A 189 8.45 -16.96 -11.08
N PRO A 190 8.64 -16.01 -10.14
CA PRO A 190 7.97 -14.72 -10.21
C PRO A 190 8.36 -13.96 -11.48
N ILE A 191 7.43 -13.15 -11.98
CA ILE A 191 7.64 -12.31 -13.16
C ILE A 191 8.11 -10.93 -12.70
N ILE A 192 9.36 -10.61 -13.03
CA ILE A 192 9.96 -9.30 -12.76
C ILE A 192 10.50 -8.73 -14.08
N HIS A 193 9.82 -7.72 -14.59
CA HIS A 193 10.27 -7.00 -15.77
C HIS A 193 11.28 -5.91 -15.37
N GLY A 194 12.34 -5.71 -16.16
CA GLY A 194 13.33 -4.67 -15.91
C GLY A 194 14.65 -5.12 -15.30
N LEU A 195 14.83 -6.43 -15.06
CA LEU A 195 16.08 -6.98 -14.51
C LEU A 195 17.30 -6.67 -15.39
N GLU A 196 17.11 -6.46 -16.70
CA GLU A 196 18.14 -6.03 -17.62
C GLU A 196 18.70 -4.63 -17.30
N THR A 197 17.96 -3.81 -16.54
CA THR A 197 18.38 -2.45 -16.17
C THR A 197 19.21 -2.37 -14.88
N CYS A 198 19.37 -3.49 -14.16
CA CYS A 198 20.05 -3.53 -12.87
C CYS A 198 21.52 -3.11 -12.98
N SER A 199 22.24 -3.60 -13.99
CA SER A 199 23.64 -3.24 -14.21
C SER A 199 23.80 -1.73 -14.46
N THR A 200 22.94 -1.15 -15.29
CA THR A 200 22.89 0.29 -15.55
C THR A 200 22.67 1.09 -14.27
N PHE A 201 21.70 0.70 -13.43
CA PHE A 201 21.46 1.38 -12.15
C PHE A 201 22.69 1.32 -11.23
N GLN A 202 23.29 0.15 -11.08
CA GLN A 202 24.45 -0.04 -10.21
C GLN A 202 25.67 0.75 -10.71
N GLN A 203 25.91 0.78 -12.02
CA GLN A 203 26.99 1.55 -12.64
C GLN A 203 26.77 3.05 -12.46
N GLN A 204 25.56 3.55 -12.74
CA GLN A 204 25.20 4.96 -12.59
C GLN A 204 25.41 5.47 -11.15
N THR A 205 25.24 4.59 -10.17
CA THR A 205 25.38 4.91 -8.74
C THR A 205 26.71 4.43 -8.13
N SER A 206 27.65 3.96 -8.95
CA SER A 206 28.93 3.37 -8.50
C SER A 206 29.85 4.36 -7.78
N ILE A 207 29.74 5.65 -8.07
CA ILE A 207 30.50 6.72 -7.41
C ILE A 207 30.11 6.84 -5.93
N ASN A 208 28.85 6.56 -5.58
CA ASN A 208 28.35 6.68 -4.21
C ASN A 208 27.32 5.58 -3.89
N PRO A 209 27.75 4.31 -3.78
CA PRO A 209 26.84 3.18 -3.62
C PRO A 209 26.03 3.27 -2.31
N SER A 210 26.52 4.00 -1.30
CA SER A 210 25.81 4.28 -0.04
C SER A 210 24.53 5.11 -0.21
N GLN A 211 24.35 5.77 -1.36
CA GLN A 211 23.13 6.54 -1.68
C GLN A 211 22.11 5.75 -2.48
N ARG A 212 22.44 4.55 -3.00
CA ARG A 212 21.47 3.70 -3.69
C ARG A 212 20.26 3.46 -2.80
N ARG A 213 19.09 3.71 -3.37
CA ARG A 213 17.79 3.53 -2.74
C ARG A 213 16.88 2.70 -3.61
N ILE A 214 15.97 1.99 -2.98
CA ILE A 214 14.82 1.37 -3.62
C ILE A 214 13.56 2.00 -3.05
N ALA A 215 12.56 2.19 -3.90
CA ALA A 215 11.33 2.85 -3.50
C ALA A 215 10.12 2.29 -4.27
N PRO A 216 9.01 1.97 -3.60
CA PRO A 216 7.83 1.46 -4.27
C PRO A 216 7.10 2.57 -5.05
N ALA A 217 6.54 2.18 -6.19
CA ALA A 217 5.59 2.94 -6.99
C ALA A 217 4.48 2.00 -7.48
N GLY A 218 3.34 2.54 -7.88
CA GLY A 218 2.19 1.77 -8.35
C GLY A 218 0.89 2.56 -8.26
N LEU A 219 -0.10 2.22 -9.07
CA LEU A 219 -1.46 2.74 -8.92
C LEU A 219 -2.00 2.50 -7.49
N PHE A 220 -3.07 3.20 -7.14
CA PHE A 220 -3.81 2.89 -5.91
C PHE A 220 -4.20 1.40 -5.86
N ASN A 221 -4.30 0.80 -4.66
CA ASN A 221 -4.70 -0.60 -4.47
C ASN A 221 -3.81 -1.68 -5.14
N THR A 222 -2.55 -1.39 -5.45
CA THR A 222 -1.59 -2.35 -6.03
C THR A 222 -0.67 -3.04 -5.03
N GLY A 223 -0.80 -2.72 -3.73
CA GLY A 223 0.02 -3.35 -2.67
C GLY A 223 1.33 -2.64 -2.32
N THR A 224 1.51 -1.38 -2.73
CA THR A 224 2.78 -0.63 -2.49
C THR A 224 3.18 -0.54 -1.02
N ASN A 225 2.22 -0.51 -0.09
CA ASN A 225 2.52 -0.59 1.35
C ASN A 225 3.12 -1.94 1.74
N TYR A 226 2.61 -3.05 1.20
CA TYR A 226 3.10 -4.38 1.50
C TYR A 226 4.53 -4.56 0.99
N LEU A 227 4.79 -4.13 -0.27
CA LEU A 227 6.14 -4.11 -0.81
C LEU A 227 7.09 -3.23 0.02
N SER A 228 6.67 -2.03 0.43
CA SER A 228 7.51 -1.17 1.28
C SER A 228 7.95 -1.87 2.56
N VAL A 229 7.04 -2.60 3.20
CA VAL A 229 7.32 -3.33 4.44
C VAL A 229 8.21 -4.54 4.18
N LEU A 230 7.97 -5.29 3.10
CA LEU A 230 8.84 -6.40 2.70
C LEU A 230 10.28 -5.92 2.48
N LEU A 231 10.47 -4.83 1.74
CA LEU A 231 11.78 -4.26 1.47
C LEU A 231 12.44 -3.72 2.75
N GLU A 232 11.69 -3.03 3.62
CA GLU A 232 12.19 -2.49 4.89
C GLU A 232 12.78 -3.59 5.79
N TYR A 233 12.13 -4.75 5.86
CA TYR A 233 12.59 -5.83 6.74
C TYR A 233 13.69 -6.71 6.14
N ASN A 234 13.73 -6.85 4.81
CA ASN A 234 14.52 -7.91 4.18
C ASN A 234 15.61 -7.41 3.24
N CYS A 235 15.65 -6.13 2.92
CA CYS A 235 16.57 -5.59 1.93
C CYS A 235 17.55 -4.60 2.55
N GLN A 236 18.85 -4.78 2.30
CA GLN A 236 19.87 -3.88 2.86
C GLN A 236 20.90 -3.45 1.83
N ASN A 237 21.12 -2.14 1.74
CA ASN A 237 22.31 -1.57 1.12
C ASN A 237 23.47 -1.61 2.14
N SER A 238 24.35 -2.59 2.00
CA SER A 238 25.50 -2.81 2.89
C SER A 238 26.42 -1.60 3.00
N HIS A 239 26.68 -0.90 1.88
CA HIS A 239 27.48 0.33 1.86
C HIS A 239 26.85 1.44 2.71
N ARG A 240 25.51 1.54 2.67
CA ARG A 240 24.77 2.52 3.46
C ARG A 240 24.77 2.16 4.94
N VAL A 241 24.54 0.90 5.27
CA VAL A 241 24.59 0.40 6.66
C VAL A 241 25.95 0.68 7.28
N SER A 242 27.04 0.40 6.54
CA SER A 242 28.41 0.70 6.96
C SER A 242 28.66 2.19 7.18
N LYS A 243 28.23 3.06 6.25
CA LYS A 243 28.47 4.50 6.31
C LYS A 243 27.65 5.23 7.39
N PHE A 244 26.41 4.81 7.64
CA PHE A 244 25.48 5.51 8.54
C PHE A 244 25.16 4.74 9.83
N HIS A 245 25.92 3.69 10.12
CA HIS A 245 25.85 2.91 11.37
C HIS A 245 24.45 2.35 11.69
N GLY A 246 23.71 1.87 10.68
CA GLY A 246 22.51 1.03 10.83
C GLY A 246 21.28 1.61 11.56
N ASN A 247 21.33 2.80 12.14
CA ASN A 247 20.38 3.25 13.17
C ASN A 247 19.08 3.92 12.68
N ALA A 248 18.85 4.04 11.37
CA ALA A 248 17.58 4.57 10.88
C ALA A 248 16.67 3.43 10.41
N LYS A 249 15.41 3.42 10.88
CA LYS A 249 14.35 2.50 10.42
C LYS A 249 14.17 2.49 8.88
N ARG A 250 14.61 3.55 8.20
CA ARG A 250 14.66 3.71 6.73
C ARG A 250 16.08 3.93 6.20
N GLY A 251 17.06 3.67 7.05
CA GLY A 251 18.47 4.00 6.86
C GLY A 251 19.22 3.03 5.97
N HIS A 252 18.60 1.91 5.57
CA HIS A 252 19.29 0.82 4.87
C HIS A 252 19.09 0.88 3.36
N GLY A 253 18.56 1.99 2.84
CA GLY A 253 18.36 2.21 1.40
C GLY A 253 16.92 2.00 0.95
N ASN A 254 15.98 1.71 1.86
CA ASN A 254 14.58 1.50 1.52
C ASN A 254 13.78 2.76 1.82
N GLU A 255 13.15 3.31 0.79
CA GLU A 255 12.27 4.46 0.89
C GLU A 255 10.80 4.03 0.90
N TRP A 256 9.95 4.83 1.54
CA TRP A 256 8.51 4.57 1.60
C TRP A 256 7.80 4.75 0.24
N GLU A 257 8.33 5.63 -0.59
CA GLU A 257 7.82 5.97 -1.91
C GLU A 257 8.90 6.65 -2.75
N VAL A 258 8.76 6.58 -4.07
CA VAL A 258 9.59 7.34 -5.00
C VAL A 258 9.46 8.87 -4.76
N PRO A 259 10.49 9.69 -5.10
CA PRO A 259 10.48 11.14 -4.85
C PRO A 259 9.29 11.91 -5.42
N TRP A 260 8.76 11.48 -6.56
CA TRP A 260 7.60 12.10 -7.21
C TRP A 260 6.26 11.59 -6.67
N GLY A 261 6.27 10.72 -5.65
CA GLY A 261 5.10 10.10 -5.02
C GLY A 261 4.73 8.76 -5.65
N LYS A 262 4.47 7.75 -4.82
CA LYS A 262 4.26 6.36 -5.28
C LYS A 262 3.10 6.14 -6.24
N HIS A 263 2.08 7.00 -6.23
CA HIS A 263 0.91 6.89 -7.11
C HIS A 263 0.99 7.80 -8.34
N THR A 264 2.04 8.62 -8.44
CA THR A 264 2.22 9.57 -9.53
C THR A 264 2.83 8.87 -10.76
N PRO A 265 2.35 9.16 -11.98
CA PRO A 265 2.94 8.63 -13.21
C PRO A 265 4.42 9.02 -13.41
N ALA A 266 5.15 8.29 -14.25
CA ALA A 266 6.59 8.44 -14.45
C ALA A 266 6.97 9.76 -15.15
N SER A 267 6.06 10.34 -15.95
CA SER A 267 6.20 11.64 -16.62
C SER A 267 6.48 12.79 -15.65
N PHE A 268 6.12 12.64 -14.38
CA PHE A 268 6.39 13.61 -13.32
C PHE A 268 7.73 13.39 -12.59
N ARG A 269 8.46 12.29 -12.87
CA ARG A 269 9.70 11.91 -12.19
C ARG A 269 10.68 13.07 -12.03
N ARG A 270 10.85 13.89 -13.08
CA ARG A 270 11.78 15.05 -13.10
C ARG A 270 11.10 16.40 -12.91
N ASN A 271 9.78 16.45 -12.98
CA ASN A 271 9.01 17.70 -12.99
C ASN A 271 8.31 17.97 -11.66
N TYR A 272 8.26 16.97 -10.77
CA TYR A 272 7.61 17.08 -9.47
C TYR A 272 8.37 16.29 -8.42
N THR A 273 8.46 16.84 -7.21
CA THR A 273 8.94 16.13 -6.04
C THR A 273 7.98 16.40 -4.89
N LYS A 274 7.51 15.33 -4.24
CA LYS A 274 6.55 15.42 -3.13
C LYS A 274 7.13 16.15 -1.92
N SER A 275 8.43 15.97 -1.67
CA SER A 275 9.18 16.73 -0.65
C SER A 275 9.89 17.91 -1.28
N LYS A 276 9.71 19.11 -0.71
CA LYS A 276 10.47 20.31 -1.11
C LYS A 276 11.95 20.22 -0.75
N ILE A 277 12.29 19.43 0.27
CA ILE A 277 13.68 19.19 0.69
C ILE A 277 14.16 17.94 -0.04
N LYS A 278 15.05 18.10 -1.01
CA LYS A 278 15.74 16.99 -1.67
C LYS A 278 16.78 16.42 -0.72
N LYS A 279 16.67 15.13 -0.41
CA LYS A 279 17.64 14.40 0.45
C LYS A 279 18.63 13.57 -0.35
N TYR A 280 18.33 13.35 -1.62
CA TYR A 280 19.03 12.49 -2.56
C TYR A 280 18.55 12.81 -3.99
N GLU A 281 19.34 12.43 -4.97
CA GLU A 281 19.00 12.63 -6.38
C GLU A 281 18.03 11.54 -6.87
N ILE A 282 17.24 11.86 -7.89
CA ILE A 282 16.22 10.96 -8.43
C ILE A 282 16.89 9.72 -9.05
N GLU A 283 18.06 9.91 -9.61
CA GLU A 283 18.96 8.90 -10.20
C GLU A 283 19.57 7.94 -9.16
N GLU A 284 19.51 8.28 -7.87
CA GLU A 284 19.96 7.40 -6.78
C GLU A 284 18.86 6.41 -6.34
N VAL A 285 17.65 6.50 -6.93
CA VAL A 285 16.50 5.67 -6.60
C VAL A 285 16.17 4.70 -7.73
N LEU A 286 16.15 3.41 -7.43
CA LEU A 286 15.55 2.37 -8.26
C LEU A 286 14.06 2.24 -7.89
N PRO A 287 13.13 2.69 -8.75
CA PRO A 287 11.71 2.50 -8.51
C PRO A 287 11.32 1.03 -8.73
N ILE A 288 10.54 0.52 -7.78
CA ILE A 288 9.93 -0.82 -7.84
C ILE A 288 8.43 -0.64 -8.04
N ILE A 289 7.99 -0.83 -9.28
CA ILE A 289 6.63 -0.59 -9.72
C ILE A 289 5.81 -1.85 -9.45
N LEU A 290 4.73 -1.72 -8.69
CA LEU A 290 3.74 -2.79 -8.57
C LEU A 290 2.67 -2.67 -9.65
N ILE A 291 2.57 -3.74 -10.43
CA ILE A 291 1.47 -4.01 -11.33
C ILE A 291 0.56 -5.06 -10.72
N ARG A 292 -0.75 -4.98 -10.96
CA ARG A 292 -1.72 -5.94 -10.45
C ARG A 292 -2.66 -6.32 -11.58
N ASN A 293 -3.16 -7.57 -11.56
CA ASN A 293 -4.15 -8.03 -12.52
C ASN A 293 -5.28 -6.99 -12.65
N PRO A 294 -5.56 -6.47 -13.86
CA PRO A 294 -6.44 -5.31 -14.02
C PRO A 294 -7.87 -5.58 -13.55
N PHE A 295 -8.39 -6.80 -13.71
CA PHE A 295 -9.72 -7.17 -13.21
C PHE A 295 -9.78 -7.10 -11.68
N SER A 296 -8.80 -7.72 -11.00
CA SER A 296 -8.73 -7.69 -9.54
C SER A 296 -8.49 -6.27 -8.99
N TRP A 297 -7.71 -5.47 -9.72
CA TRP A 297 -7.43 -4.08 -9.40
C TRP A 297 -8.67 -3.19 -9.54
N MET A 298 -9.40 -3.27 -10.65
CA MET A 298 -10.62 -2.49 -10.90
C MET A 298 -11.70 -2.76 -9.84
N LYS A 299 -11.96 -4.02 -9.49
CA LYS A 299 -12.85 -4.35 -8.34
C LYS A 299 -12.34 -3.78 -7.02
N SER A 300 -11.02 -3.66 -6.85
CA SER A 300 -10.47 -3.00 -5.67
C SER A 300 -10.71 -1.49 -5.67
N MET A 301 -10.71 -0.85 -6.85
CA MET A 301 -11.03 0.56 -6.99
C MET A 301 -12.50 0.84 -6.65
N CYS A 302 -13.43 -0.04 -7.01
CA CYS A 302 -14.84 0.04 -6.58
C CYS A 302 -15.00 0.11 -5.06
N ARG A 303 -14.18 -0.66 -4.32
CA ARG A 303 -14.23 -0.67 -2.84
C ARG A 303 -13.56 0.55 -2.22
N ASN A 304 -12.47 1.03 -2.81
CA ASN A 304 -11.70 2.15 -2.30
C ASN A 304 -11.11 2.95 -3.46
N PRO A 305 -11.83 3.98 -3.96
CA PRO A 305 -11.42 4.72 -5.16
C PRO A 305 -10.33 5.79 -4.89
N TYR A 306 -10.03 6.10 -3.63
CA TYR A 306 -9.09 7.16 -3.21
C TYR A 306 -9.41 8.52 -3.84
N THR A 307 -8.60 8.99 -4.79
CA THR A 307 -8.78 10.26 -5.52
C THR A 307 -9.34 10.05 -6.91
N VAL A 308 -9.60 8.80 -7.33
CA VAL A 308 -10.20 8.47 -8.62
C VAL A 308 -11.73 8.64 -8.52
N ARG A 309 -12.34 9.28 -9.52
CA ARG A 309 -13.78 9.59 -9.53
C ARG A 309 -14.38 9.23 -10.89
N TRP A 310 -15.52 8.56 -10.89
CA TRP A 310 -16.29 8.18 -12.08
C TRP A 310 -17.76 7.92 -11.73
N LYS A 311 -18.63 7.84 -12.75
CA LYS A 311 -20.06 7.58 -12.57
C LYS A 311 -20.28 6.13 -12.12
N GLY A 312 -21.12 5.92 -11.10
CA GLY A 312 -21.46 4.57 -10.61
C GLY A 312 -20.42 3.93 -9.69
N MET A 313 -19.36 4.65 -9.26
CA MET A 313 -18.28 4.06 -8.45
C MET A 313 -18.69 3.44 -7.10
N HIS A 314 -19.88 3.80 -6.59
CA HIS A 314 -20.42 3.29 -5.33
C HIS A 314 -21.48 2.20 -5.52
N ASP A 315 -21.85 1.87 -6.76
CA ASP A 315 -22.77 0.79 -7.03
C ASP A 315 -21.99 -0.53 -7.09
N ALA A 316 -22.13 -1.32 -6.02
CA ALA A 316 -21.44 -2.61 -5.89
C ALA A 316 -21.82 -3.61 -7.00
N LYS A 317 -23.00 -3.47 -7.62
CA LYS A 317 -23.48 -4.40 -8.66
C LYS A 317 -22.90 -4.07 -10.03
N THR A 318 -22.81 -2.80 -10.36
CA THR A 318 -22.42 -2.35 -11.71
C THR A 318 -20.95 -1.97 -11.82
N CYS A 319 -20.28 -1.65 -10.71
CA CYS A 319 -18.87 -1.27 -10.73
C CYS A 319 -17.95 -2.45 -11.18
N PRO A 320 -16.98 -2.22 -12.11
CA PRO A 320 -16.43 -0.93 -12.54
C PRO A 320 -17.18 -0.18 -13.65
N GLN A 321 -18.03 -0.84 -14.44
CA GLN A 321 -18.73 -0.30 -15.60
C GLN A 321 -17.81 0.50 -16.55
N LEU A 322 -17.07 -0.20 -17.41
CA LEU A 322 -16.06 0.38 -18.30
C LEU A 322 -16.64 1.20 -19.46
N LYS A 323 -17.84 0.84 -19.93
CA LYS A 323 -18.64 1.59 -20.91
C LYS A 323 -20.00 1.96 -20.29
N TYR A 324 -20.59 3.07 -20.75
CA TYR A 324 -21.95 3.40 -20.32
C TYR A 324 -22.94 2.35 -20.83
N ALA A 325 -23.97 2.07 -20.03
CA ALA A 325 -25.05 1.21 -20.49
C ALA A 325 -25.78 1.93 -21.63
N MET A 326 -25.83 1.30 -22.81
CA MET A 326 -26.66 1.77 -23.93
C MET A 326 -28.14 1.47 -23.63
N ASP A 327 -28.66 2.01 -22.53
CA ASP A 327 -30.06 1.82 -22.15
C ASP A 327 -31.00 2.81 -22.87
N GLY A 328 -30.48 3.62 -23.80
CA GLY A 328 -31.25 4.62 -24.55
C GLY A 328 -31.78 5.77 -23.70
N THR A 329 -31.55 5.76 -22.38
CA THR A 329 -32.01 6.81 -21.45
C THR A 329 -30.88 7.73 -20.99
N SER A 330 -29.64 7.35 -21.27
CA SER A 330 -28.46 8.16 -21.01
C SER A 330 -28.42 9.36 -21.96
N VAL A 331 -28.95 10.50 -21.51
CA VAL A 331 -28.80 11.84 -22.13
C VAL A 331 -27.35 12.35 -21.95
N GLY A 332 -26.37 11.51 -22.29
CA GLY A 332 -24.96 11.88 -22.40
C GLY A 332 -24.64 12.23 -23.84
N ASN A 333 -23.62 13.06 -24.05
CA ASN A 333 -23.08 13.28 -25.39
C ASN A 333 -22.81 11.93 -26.05
N VAL A 334 -23.36 11.74 -27.24
CA VAL A 334 -23.29 10.50 -28.04
C VAL A 334 -21.83 10.10 -28.34
N ASP A 335 -20.88 11.02 -28.12
CA ASP A 335 -19.45 10.85 -28.35
C ASP A 335 -18.68 10.16 -27.20
N GLU A 336 -19.26 10.01 -26.00
CA GLU A 336 -18.57 9.36 -24.86
C GLU A 336 -18.94 7.87 -24.74
N GLU A 337 -18.22 7.01 -25.47
CA GLU A 337 -18.39 5.55 -25.43
C GLU A 337 -18.04 4.92 -24.07
N TYR A 338 -17.07 5.50 -23.35
CA TYR A 338 -16.48 4.92 -22.14
C TYR A 338 -16.87 5.69 -20.87
N ASN A 339 -16.90 5.01 -19.72
CA ASN A 339 -17.18 5.63 -18.43
C ASN A 339 -15.96 6.41 -17.93
N ALA A 340 -15.87 7.67 -18.37
CA ALA A 340 -14.74 8.55 -18.14
C ALA A 340 -14.44 8.73 -16.65
N ILE A 341 -13.15 8.86 -16.34
CA ILE A 341 -12.66 9.00 -14.98
C ILE A 341 -11.75 10.22 -14.81
N ASN A 342 -11.77 10.79 -13.61
CA ASN A 342 -10.85 11.83 -13.19
C ASN A 342 -9.99 11.33 -12.03
N VAL A 343 -8.70 11.64 -12.06
CA VAL A 343 -7.74 11.26 -11.01
C VAL A 343 -7.00 12.50 -10.55
N SER A 344 -6.95 12.74 -9.24
CA SER A 344 -6.08 13.78 -8.69
C SER A 344 -4.77 13.18 -8.20
N TYR A 345 -3.67 13.60 -8.83
CA TYR A 345 -2.30 13.33 -8.36
C TYR A 345 -1.75 14.53 -7.59
N GLY A 346 -0.57 14.36 -6.98
CA GLY A 346 0.14 15.46 -6.31
C GLY A 346 0.42 16.68 -7.21
N PRO A 347 0.88 16.49 -8.47
CA PRO A 347 1.10 17.59 -9.42
C PRO A 347 -0.18 18.24 -9.97
N GLY A 348 -1.30 17.51 -10.01
CA GLY A 348 -2.53 18.00 -10.64
C GLY A 348 -3.51 16.89 -11.03
N PRO A 349 -4.69 17.26 -11.53
CA PRO A 349 -5.67 16.31 -12.06
C PRO A 349 -5.24 15.73 -13.41
N SER A 350 -5.68 14.51 -13.69
CA SER A 350 -5.60 13.83 -14.99
C SER A 350 -6.95 13.23 -15.36
N HIS A 351 -7.20 13.09 -16.65
CA HIS A 351 -8.45 12.56 -17.20
C HIS A 351 -8.17 11.33 -18.06
N HIS A 352 -8.99 10.29 -17.91
CA HIS A 352 -8.86 9.04 -18.67
C HIS A 352 -10.22 8.54 -19.13
N LYS A 353 -10.27 7.82 -20.25
CA LYS A 353 -11.53 7.34 -20.85
C LYS A 353 -12.27 6.30 -20.01
N SER A 354 -11.55 5.46 -19.26
CA SER A 354 -12.13 4.51 -18.30
C SER A 354 -11.09 4.04 -17.28
N LEU A 355 -11.47 3.23 -16.30
CA LEU A 355 -10.52 2.57 -15.40
C LEU A 355 -9.49 1.71 -16.14
N GLY A 356 -9.89 1.01 -17.21
CA GLY A 356 -8.98 0.23 -18.05
C GLY A 356 -7.94 1.12 -18.74
N HIS A 357 -8.36 2.27 -19.27
CA HIS A 357 -7.44 3.23 -19.88
C HIS A 357 -6.47 3.83 -18.87
N LEU A 358 -6.94 4.20 -17.65
CA LEU A 358 -6.04 4.64 -16.58
C LEU A 358 -4.98 3.59 -16.26
N TRP A 359 -5.36 2.31 -16.20
CA TRP A 359 -4.42 1.22 -15.97
C TRP A 359 -3.34 1.19 -17.06
N ASN A 360 -3.74 1.17 -18.33
CA ASN A 360 -2.81 1.20 -19.47
C ASN A 360 -1.90 2.44 -19.44
N ASP A 361 -2.48 3.63 -19.35
CA ASP A 361 -1.76 4.90 -19.43
C ASP A 361 -0.69 4.98 -18.34
N TRP A 362 -1.04 4.62 -17.10
CA TRP A 362 -0.11 4.69 -15.97
C TRP A 362 1.05 3.71 -16.10
N TYR A 363 0.80 2.45 -16.49
CA TYR A 363 1.87 1.44 -16.65
C TYR A 363 2.69 1.66 -17.91
N GLY A 364 2.05 2.14 -18.98
CA GLY A 364 2.70 2.50 -20.24
C GLY A 364 3.84 3.51 -20.03
N GLU A 365 3.68 4.47 -19.13
CA GLU A 365 4.74 5.44 -18.80
C GLU A 365 6.00 4.83 -18.14
N TYR A 366 5.90 3.64 -17.53
CA TYR A 366 7.03 2.92 -16.94
C TYR A 366 7.62 1.84 -17.88
N LEU A 367 6.83 1.40 -18.85
CA LEU A 367 7.17 0.32 -19.77
C LEU A 367 7.75 0.84 -21.08
N TYR A 368 7.11 1.84 -21.68
CA TYR A 368 7.43 2.32 -23.01
C TYR A 368 8.38 3.51 -22.96
N SER A 369 9.39 3.50 -23.83
CA SER A 369 10.20 4.68 -24.10
C SER A 369 9.56 5.48 -25.22
N ASN A 370 9.01 6.65 -24.88
CA ASN A 370 8.58 7.63 -25.87
C ASN A 370 9.79 8.39 -26.40
N THR A 371 10.55 7.80 -27.32
CA THR A 371 11.45 8.56 -28.19
C THR A 371 10.63 9.30 -29.24
N ASN A 372 9.94 10.37 -28.82
CA ASN A 372 9.24 11.28 -29.72
C ASN A 372 10.26 12.16 -30.47
N ASN A 373 10.91 11.61 -31.49
CA ASN A 373 11.63 12.36 -32.50
C ASN A 373 10.92 12.16 -33.86
N GLY A 374 9.80 12.85 -34.05
CA GLY A 374 9.12 12.96 -35.36
C GLY A 374 8.01 11.94 -35.61
N SER A 375 6.98 12.40 -36.32
CA SER A 375 5.78 11.66 -36.72
C SER A 375 6.15 10.33 -37.40
N GLY A 376 5.97 9.23 -36.67
CA GLY A 376 6.44 7.89 -37.07
C GLY A 376 7.17 7.11 -35.97
N GLY A 377 7.26 7.67 -34.75
CA GLY A 377 7.96 7.07 -33.61
C GLY A 377 7.60 5.60 -33.39
N THR A 378 8.59 4.73 -33.59
CA THR A 378 8.52 3.33 -33.18
C THR A 378 8.49 3.28 -31.66
N THR A 379 7.39 2.83 -31.07
CA THR A 379 7.32 2.56 -29.64
C THR A 379 8.32 1.44 -29.34
N THR A 380 9.46 1.78 -28.75
CA THR A 380 10.41 0.76 -28.31
C THR A 380 10.03 0.32 -26.90
N THR A 381 10.07 -0.97 -26.65
CA THR A 381 9.91 -1.57 -25.31
C THR A 381 11.15 -1.33 -24.43
N SER A 382 12.00 -0.37 -24.80
CA SER A 382 13.18 -0.02 -24.02
C SER A 382 12.77 0.75 -22.77
N ALA A 383 13.43 0.46 -21.65
CA ALA A 383 13.18 1.11 -20.37
C ALA A 383 13.45 2.62 -20.44
N PRO A 384 12.54 3.50 -20.00
CA PRO A 384 12.79 4.95 -19.99
C PRO A 384 13.88 5.37 -18.98
N PHE A 385 14.14 4.53 -17.99
CA PHE A 385 15.17 4.65 -16.95
C PHE A 385 15.28 3.30 -16.21
N PRO A 386 16.31 3.05 -15.38
CA PRO A 386 16.35 1.82 -14.59
C PRO A 386 15.16 1.67 -13.64
N ARG A 387 14.46 0.54 -13.73
CA ARG A 387 13.24 0.26 -12.96
C ARG A 387 13.00 -1.25 -12.91
N LEU A 388 12.27 -1.69 -11.89
CA LEU A 388 11.68 -3.03 -11.86
C LEU A 388 10.16 -2.93 -11.82
N ILE A 389 9.46 -3.78 -12.57
CA ILE A 389 8.01 -3.91 -12.54
C ILE A 389 7.67 -5.33 -12.10
N VAL A 390 6.89 -5.43 -11.03
CA VAL A 390 6.67 -6.65 -10.25
C VAL A 390 5.17 -6.84 -10.05
N ARG A 391 4.68 -8.06 -10.24
CA ARG A 391 3.28 -8.37 -10.01
C ARG A 391 2.94 -8.36 -8.52
N PHE A 392 1.78 -7.82 -8.18
CA PHE A 392 1.21 -7.86 -6.83
C PHE A 392 1.01 -9.30 -6.36
N GLU A 393 0.62 -10.18 -7.28
CA GLU A 393 0.44 -11.61 -7.00
C GLU A 393 1.78 -12.24 -6.60
N ASP A 394 2.88 -11.89 -7.28
CA ASP A 394 4.20 -12.47 -7.02
C ASP A 394 4.77 -12.03 -5.67
N ILE A 395 4.50 -10.81 -5.19
CA ILE A 395 4.93 -10.43 -3.84
C ILE A 395 4.16 -11.19 -2.74
N ILE A 396 2.98 -11.77 -3.03
CA ILE A 396 2.22 -12.59 -2.08
C ILE A 396 2.70 -14.04 -2.07
N PHE A 397 2.94 -14.61 -3.25
CA PHE A 397 3.21 -16.04 -3.43
C PHE A 397 4.72 -16.36 -3.49
N PHE A 398 5.53 -15.39 -3.92
CA PHE A 398 6.99 -15.45 -4.03
C PHE A 398 7.70 -14.29 -3.29
N PRO A 399 7.30 -13.95 -2.03
CA PRO A 399 7.87 -12.78 -1.34
C PRO A 399 9.39 -12.87 -1.19
N TYR A 400 9.94 -14.05 -0.93
CA TYR A 400 11.37 -14.28 -0.78
C TYR A 400 12.10 -14.02 -2.10
N GLU A 401 11.70 -14.72 -3.16
CA GLU A 401 12.36 -14.70 -4.46
C GLU A 401 12.27 -13.32 -5.10
N VAL A 402 11.12 -12.66 -4.98
CA VAL A 402 10.92 -11.30 -5.48
C VAL A 402 11.80 -10.30 -4.73
N THR A 403 11.81 -10.36 -3.40
CA THR A 403 12.61 -9.42 -2.60
C THR A 403 14.10 -9.65 -2.84
N GLN A 404 14.56 -10.89 -2.93
CA GLN A 404 15.95 -11.22 -3.24
C GLN A 404 16.40 -10.63 -4.57
N GLN A 405 15.60 -10.78 -5.63
CA GLN A 405 15.90 -10.24 -6.95
C GLN A 405 15.94 -8.70 -6.94
N ILE A 406 14.98 -8.06 -6.27
CA ILE A 406 14.97 -6.59 -6.10
C ILE A 406 16.23 -6.12 -5.37
N CYS A 407 16.59 -6.76 -4.26
CA CYS A 407 17.76 -6.39 -3.47
C CYS A 407 19.05 -6.52 -4.27
N THR A 408 19.21 -7.65 -4.95
CA THR A 408 20.37 -7.92 -5.79
C THR A 408 20.47 -6.90 -6.92
N CYS A 409 19.34 -6.58 -7.57
CA CYS A 409 19.29 -5.58 -8.62
C CYS A 409 19.76 -4.21 -8.14
N ALA A 410 19.37 -3.81 -6.93
CA ALA A 410 19.78 -2.55 -6.31
C ALA A 410 21.24 -2.55 -5.81
N GLY A 411 21.98 -3.65 -5.95
CA GLY A 411 23.32 -3.82 -5.39
C GLY A 411 23.31 -3.94 -3.86
N GLY A 412 22.19 -4.36 -3.29
CA GLY A 412 22.03 -4.69 -1.88
C GLY A 412 22.15 -6.20 -1.63
N ILE A 413 21.97 -6.57 -0.37
CA ILE A 413 21.94 -7.95 0.10
C ILE A 413 20.58 -8.24 0.74
N LEU A 414 20.11 -9.48 0.59
CA LEU A 414 18.99 -9.98 1.36
C LEU A 414 19.47 -10.12 2.81
N GLY A 415 18.79 -9.46 3.74
CA GLY A 415 19.25 -9.40 5.12
C GLY A 415 18.21 -8.80 6.05
N HIS A 416 18.05 -9.45 7.19
CA HIS A 416 17.20 -8.97 8.27
C HIS A 416 17.87 -7.88 9.08
N ARG A 417 17.07 -6.97 9.63
CA ARG A 417 17.57 -5.98 10.57
C ARG A 417 18.01 -6.64 11.87
N ILE A 418 19.20 -6.32 12.36
CA ILE A 418 19.72 -6.88 13.61
C ILE A 418 18.84 -6.49 14.82
N ASP A 419 18.14 -5.36 14.75
CA ASP A 419 17.29 -4.86 15.83
C ASP A 419 15.85 -5.39 15.81
N ASP A 420 15.47 -6.13 14.76
CA ASP A 420 14.16 -6.78 14.72
C ASP A 420 14.24 -8.13 15.44
N LYS A 421 13.45 -8.23 16.53
CA LYS A 421 13.44 -9.36 17.46
C LYS A 421 12.46 -10.45 17.05
N ASP A 422 11.65 -10.21 16.03
CA ASP A 422 10.55 -11.10 15.65
C ASP A 422 10.99 -12.26 14.76
N VAL A 423 12.25 -12.27 14.30
CA VAL A 423 12.79 -13.30 13.39
C VAL A 423 14.23 -13.64 13.77
N VAL A 424 14.62 -14.89 13.53
CA VAL A 424 15.99 -15.35 13.73
C VAL A 424 16.92 -14.52 12.84
N ASN A 425 18.01 -14.00 13.42
CA ASN A 425 18.97 -13.19 12.69
C ASN A 425 19.45 -13.90 11.40
N GLY A 426 19.43 -13.18 10.28
CA GLY A 426 19.81 -13.72 8.97
C GLY A 426 18.71 -14.51 8.23
N THR A 427 17.50 -14.60 8.76
CA THR A 427 16.36 -15.25 8.07
C THR A 427 15.42 -14.23 7.43
N PHE A 428 14.64 -14.66 6.44
CA PHE A 428 13.68 -13.80 5.77
C PHE A 428 12.45 -13.53 6.65
N HIS A 429 12.11 -12.26 6.84
CA HIS A 429 10.93 -11.81 7.54
C HIS A 429 9.71 -11.83 6.62
N TYR A 430 8.91 -12.88 6.74
CA TYR A 430 7.59 -12.93 6.12
C TYR A 430 6.60 -12.03 6.84
N VAL A 431 5.98 -11.12 6.09
CA VAL A 431 4.95 -10.21 6.61
C VAL A 431 3.62 -10.95 6.65
N VAL A 432 3.34 -11.60 7.78
CA VAL A 432 2.13 -12.44 7.98
C VAL A 432 0.90 -11.62 8.35
N ARG A 433 1.10 -10.51 9.07
CA ARG A 433 0.03 -9.57 9.44
C ARG A 433 -0.22 -8.57 8.33
N SER A 434 -1.35 -7.88 8.38
CA SER A 434 -1.64 -6.85 7.39
C SER A 434 -0.60 -5.71 7.43
N ALA A 435 -0.01 -5.39 6.28
CA ALA A 435 0.89 -4.24 6.13
C ALA A 435 0.16 -2.89 6.09
N LYS A 436 -1.18 -2.90 6.09
CA LYS A 436 -1.97 -1.68 6.20
C LYS A 436 -2.12 -1.32 7.68
N ALA A 437 -1.21 -0.52 8.22
CA ALA A 437 -1.32 0.04 9.57
C ALA A 437 -1.97 1.44 9.55
N GLY A 438 -2.61 1.86 10.66
CA GLY A 438 -3.17 3.21 10.81
C GLY A 438 -4.66 3.36 10.44
N VAL A 439 -5.27 4.49 10.81
CA VAL A 439 -6.72 4.72 10.71
C VAL A 439 -7.26 4.87 9.28
N GLY A 440 -6.43 5.24 8.31
CA GLY A 440 -6.82 5.47 6.92
C GLY A 440 -7.08 4.20 6.08
N HIS A 441 -7.07 3.02 6.69
CA HIS A 441 -7.18 1.74 6.00
C HIS A 441 -8.34 0.87 6.51
N GLY A 442 -9.37 1.50 7.08
CA GLY A 442 -10.52 0.82 7.65
C GLY A 442 -10.21 0.07 8.96
N PRO A 443 -11.19 -0.62 9.55
CA PRO A 443 -11.00 -1.44 10.75
C PRO A 443 -9.93 -2.53 10.56
N ALA A 444 -9.15 -2.83 11.61
CA ALA A 444 -8.11 -3.86 11.55
C ALA A 444 -8.64 -5.24 11.15
N SER A 445 -9.88 -5.54 11.56
CA SER A 445 -10.65 -6.74 11.25
C SER A 445 -11.12 -6.86 9.79
N GLN A 446 -10.80 -5.89 8.93
CA GLN A 446 -11.10 -5.92 7.49
C GLN A 446 -9.82 -5.92 6.65
N ARG A 447 -8.66 -6.09 7.28
CA ARG A 447 -7.36 -6.00 6.61
C ARG A 447 -6.79 -7.39 6.42
N ASN A 448 -6.53 -7.74 5.16
CA ASN A 448 -5.97 -9.03 4.81
C ASN A 448 -4.56 -9.20 5.40
N GLY A 449 -4.34 -10.30 6.10
CA GLY A 449 -3.00 -10.86 6.36
C GLY A 449 -2.51 -11.71 5.19
N LEU A 450 -1.42 -12.46 5.41
CA LEU A 450 -0.84 -13.34 4.39
C LEU A 450 -1.81 -14.45 3.99
N ILE A 451 -2.36 -15.18 4.95
CA ILE A 451 -3.26 -16.32 4.65
C ILE A 451 -4.54 -15.82 3.96
N ASP A 452 -5.11 -14.69 4.41
CA ASP A 452 -6.27 -14.08 3.75
C ASP A 452 -5.96 -13.73 2.30
N SER A 453 -4.74 -13.26 2.03
CA SER A 453 -4.28 -12.93 0.68
C SER A 453 -4.10 -14.19 -0.16
N TRP A 454 -3.58 -15.28 0.42
CA TRP A 454 -3.47 -16.57 -0.28
C TRP A 454 -4.85 -17.13 -0.66
N VAL A 455 -5.80 -17.09 0.26
CA VAL A 455 -7.18 -17.51 -0.02
C VAL A 455 -7.80 -16.64 -1.10
N ARG A 456 -7.72 -15.30 -0.93
CA ARG A 456 -8.40 -14.34 -1.80
C ARG A 456 -7.84 -14.29 -3.22
N TYR A 457 -6.52 -14.33 -3.35
CA TYR A 457 -5.85 -14.12 -4.65
C TYR A 457 -5.39 -15.42 -5.29
N GLY A 458 -5.42 -16.53 -4.55
CA GLY A 458 -4.96 -17.82 -5.03
C GLY A 458 -6.07 -18.75 -5.50
N ARG A 459 -7.34 -18.48 -5.14
CA ARG A 459 -8.46 -19.40 -5.39
C ARG A 459 -9.21 -19.11 -6.69
N ASP A 460 -9.67 -17.87 -6.84
CA ASP A 460 -10.65 -17.53 -7.86
C ASP A 460 -10.01 -16.73 -9.00
N ASN A 461 -10.54 -16.89 -10.20
CA ASN A 461 -10.16 -16.07 -11.33
C ASN A 461 -10.79 -14.68 -11.17
N PRO A 462 -10.02 -13.59 -11.19
CA PRO A 462 -10.57 -12.24 -11.08
C PRO A 462 -11.64 -11.88 -12.13
N LYS A 463 -11.64 -12.56 -13.29
CA LYS A 463 -12.65 -12.36 -14.34
C LYS A 463 -14.03 -12.93 -13.96
N ASP A 464 -14.09 -13.88 -13.02
CA ASP A 464 -15.36 -14.51 -12.63
C ASP A 464 -16.29 -13.53 -11.88
N GLU A 465 -15.76 -12.39 -11.42
CA GLU A 465 -16.55 -11.28 -10.82
C GLU A 465 -17.19 -10.34 -11.87
N TYR A 466 -17.09 -10.65 -13.16
CA TYR A 466 -17.50 -9.82 -14.28
C TYR A 466 -18.51 -10.52 -15.19
N SER A 467 -19.38 -9.75 -15.86
CA SER A 467 -20.18 -10.29 -16.95
C SER A 467 -19.33 -10.51 -18.20
N GLU A 468 -19.74 -11.42 -19.08
CA GLU A 468 -19.02 -11.68 -20.34
C GLU A 468 -18.86 -10.43 -21.21
N SER A 469 -19.89 -9.58 -21.26
CA SER A 469 -19.84 -8.31 -22.00
C SER A 469 -18.77 -7.35 -21.45
N GLU A 470 -18.64 -7.29 -20.12
CA GLU A 470 -17.66 -6.42 -19.47
C GLU A 470 -16.23 -6.98 -19.63
N ILE A 471 -16.08 -8.31 -19.63
CA ILE A 471 -14.82 -8.98 -19.95
C ILE A 471 -14.40 -8.65 -21.39
N GLN A 472 -15.34 -8.69 -22.35
CA GLN A 472 -15.06 -8.38 -23.74
C GLN A 472 -14.61 -6.92 -23.92
N VAL A 473 -15.31 -5.98 -23.27
CA VAL A 473 -14.90 -4.56 -23.24
C VAL A 473 -13.51 -4.40 -22.61
N ALA A 474 -13.22 -5.10 -21.51
CA ALA A 474 -11.90 -5.05 -20.90
C ALA A 474 -10.81 -5.58 -21.84
N LYS A 475 -11.06 -6.66 -22.57
CA LYS A 475 -10.14 -7.22 -23.57
C LYS A 475 -9.88 -6.26 -24.75
N GLU A 476 -10.89 -5.48 -25.15
CA GLU A 476 -10.74 -4.44 -26.18
C GLU A 476 -9.86 -3.28 -25.72
N ILE A 477 -9.98 -2.89 -24.45
CA ILE A 477 -9.30 -1.71 -23.91
C ILE A 477 -7.88 -2.05 -23.44
N LEU A 478 -7.70 -3.14 -22.71
CA LEU A 478 -6.45 -3.44 -22.02
C LEU A 478 -5.32 -3.68 -23.01
N ASP A 479 -4.16 -3.09 -22.74
CA ASP A 479 -2.99 -3.19 -23.61
C ASP A 479 -2.53 -4.65 -23.72
N PRO A 480 -2.60 -5.27 -24.92
CA PRO A 480 -2.32 -6.69 -25.09
C PRO A 480 -0.87 -7.04 -24.75
N TRP A 481 0.07 -6.13 -24.98
CA TRP A 481 1.48 -6.38 -24.68
C TRP A 481 1.74 -6.34 -23.17
N ILE A 482 1.13 -5.41 -22.43
CA ILE A 482 1.23 -5.41 -20.95
C ILE A 482 0.57 -6.68 -20.39
N MET A 483 -0.60 -7.04 -20.91
CA MET A 483 -1.31 -8.25 -20.49
C MET A 483 -0.51 -9.54 -20.72
N GLU A 484 0.16 -9.65 -21.87
CA GLU A 484 1.05 -10.76 -22.18
C GLU A 484 2.32 -10.75 -21.32
N THR A 485 2.98 -9.59 -21.19
CA THR A 485 4.23 -9.43 -20.43
C THR A 485 4.10 -9.88 -18.97
N PHE A 486 2.93 -9.69 -18.36
CA PHE A 486 2.68 -10.04 -16.97
C PHE A 486 1.74 -11.23 -16.78
N GLU A 487 1.45 -11.97 -17.86
CA GLU A 487 0.59 -13.16 -17.86
C GLU A 487 -0.79 -12.93 -17.23
N TYR A 488 -1.44 -11.81 -17.57
CA TYR A 488 -2.81 -11.48 -17.14
C TYR A 488 -3.90 -11.82 -18.16
N GLY A 489 -3.50 -12.47 -19.27
CA GLY A 489 -4.31 -12.83 -20.44
C GLY A 489 -5.61 -13.56 -20.15
#